data_AF-A0A1H8A178-F1
#
_entry.id   AF-A0A1H8A178-F1
#
_cell.length_a   1.000
_cell.length_b   1.000
_cell.length_c   1.000
_cell.angle_alpha   90.00
_cell.angle_beta   90.00
_cell.angle_gamma   90.00
#
_symmetry.space_group_name_H-M   'P 1'
#
loop_
_entity.id
_entity.type
_entity.pdbx_description
1 polymer ?
#
loop_
_entity_poly.entity_id
_entity_poly.type
_entity_poly.pdbx_seq_one_letter_code
_entity_poly.pdbx_strand_id
1 'polypeptide(L)'
;MKKRCVMLLALFLSIGVICGTAHAGKIVLANDEWTLSNSGYSSVNDPDQFAKNVASWFTGGMGGGNFLAYSNNFGLTGSQLSNTMTGAGHTWTVSTAVTFDLATLSSYDGVFLAGYYVNNQVLIDYVNNGGNIYLAGGTGVGGAAYEAGQWNTFLNTFGLGFGTFYNGVGGNIAISSTHPIFASVDHLYQSNGSDTLDLNAGDLRNQVLISQSGHGLYAVYDSAVPLPPSILLLGTGIIGLVGSRVLRKKN
;
A
#
# COMPACT_ATOMS: atom_id res chain seq x y z
N MET A 1 -2.86 7.38 -75.27
CA MET A 1 -3.20 6.30 -74.32
C MET A 1 -2.46 6.53 -73.00
N LYS A 2 -3.09 7.17 -72.00
CA LYS A 2 -2.48 7.47 -70.70
C LYS A 2 -2.91 6.39 -69.69
N LYS A 3 -1.96 5.58 -69.22
CA LYS A 3 -2.18 4.60 -68.16
C LYS A 3 -2.33 5.34 -66.82
N ARG A 4 -3.48 5.18 -66.16
CA ARG A 4 -3.70 5.66 -64.79
C ARG A 4 -3.24 4.55 -63.83
N CYS A 5 -2.17 4.80 -63.08
CA CYS A 5 -1.82 4.01 -61.91
C CYS A 5 -2.69 4.52 -60.75
N VAL A 6 -3.59 3.67 -60.26
CA VAL A 6 -4.34 3.91 -59.02
C VAL A 6 -3.48 3.39 -57.87
N MET A 7 -3.10 4.29 -56.97
CA MET A 7 -2.39 3.95 -55.73
C MET A 7 -3.44 3.67 -54.65
N LEU A 8 -3.54 2.42 -54.19
CA LEU A 8 -4.35 2.05 -53.03
C LEU A 8 -3.61 2.46 -51.76
N LEU A 9 -4.18 3.40 -51.01
CA LEU A 9 -3.73 3.76 -49.68
C LEU A 9 -4.51 2.90 -48.67
N ALA A 10 -3.84 1.92 -48.06
CA ALA A 10 -4.40 1.11 -46.98
C ALA A 10 -4.29 1.89 -45.66
N LEU A 11 -5.43 2.31 -45.10
CA LEU A 11 -5.52 2.97 -43.81
C LEU A 11 -5.56 1.89 -42.71
N PHE A 12 -4.48 1.73 -41.95
CA PHE A 12 -4.48 0.93 -40.73
C PHE A 12 -5.15 1.74 -39.62
N LEU A 13 -6.36 1.32 -39.23
CA LEU A 13 -7.05 1.83 -38.05
C LEU A 13 -6.51 1.08 -36.82
N SER A 14 -5.55 1.67 -36.13
CA SER A 14 -5.10 1.20 -34.82
C SER A 14 -6.17 1.53 -33.79
N ILE A 15 -6.90 0.50 -33.33
CA ILE A 15 -7.72 0.58 -32.13
C ILE A 15 -6.74 0.73 -30.96
N GLY A 16 -6.59 1.96 -30.47
CA GLY A 16 -5.95 2.21 -29.19
C GLY A 16 -6.82 1.59 -28.10
N VAL A 17 -6.44 0.41 -27.62
CA VAL A 17 -6.92 -0.07 -26.32
C VAL A 17 -6.39 0.92 -25.31
N ILE A 18 -7.26 1.80 -24.80
CA ILE A 18 -7.01 2.56 -23.58
C ILE A 18 -7.01 1.51 -22.47
N CYS A 19 -5.88 0.85 -22.29
CA CYS A 19 -5.63 0.07 -21.11
C CYS A 19 -5.57 1.10 -19.99
N GLY A 20 -6.66 1.24 -19.23
CA GLY A 20 -6.62 2.03 -18.00
C GLY A 20 -5.43 1.54 -17.19
N THR A 21 -4.57 2.45 -16.76
CA THR A 21 -3.48 2.10 -15.86
C THR A 21 -4.11 1.43 -14.64
N ALA A 22 -3.95 0.11 -14.52
CA ALA A 22 -4.29 -0.59 -13.30
C ALA A 22 -3.56 0.14 -12.18
N HIS A 23 -4.32 0.78 -11.28
CA HIS A 23 -3.71 1.45 -10.15
C HIS A 23 -3.08 0.37 -9.27
N ALA A 24 -1.81 0.57 -8.94
CA ALA A 24 -1.12 -0.32 -8.05
C ALA A 24 -1.62 -0.09 -6.63
N GLY A 25 -2.17 -1.13 -5.99
CA GLY A 25 -2.52 -1.11 -4.59
C GLY A 25 -1.28 -1.05 -3.70
N LYS A 26 -1.39 -0.30 -2.60
CA LYS A 26 -0.31 -0.03 -1.67
C LYS A 26 -0.73 -0.25 -0.22
N ILE A 27 0.21 -0.64 0.62
CA ILE A 27 0.00 -0.74 2.06
C ILE A 27 1.14 0.01 2.75
N VAL A 28 0.81 0.86 3.71
CA VAL A 28 1.72 1.35 4.75
C VAL A 28 1.31 0.68 6.05
N LEU A 29 2.24 -0.07 6.63
CA LEU A 29 2.08 -0.71 7.92
C LEU A 29 2.90 0.06 8.95
N ALA A 30 2.24 0.63 9.95
CA ALA A 30 2.88 1.26 11.09
C ALA A 30 2.72 0.36 12.32
N ASN A 31 3.77 0.23 13.12
CA ASN A 31 3.75 -0.60 14.33
C ASN A 31 2.79 -0.09 15.41
N ASP A 32 2.43 1.20 15.36
CA ASP A 32 1.91 1.92 16.52
C ASP A 32 0.95 3.06 16.12
N GLU A 33 -0.21 3.12 16.76
CA GLU A 33 -1.21 4.17 16.59
C GLU A 33 -0.79 5.53 17.16
N TRP A 34 0.17 5.56 18.08
CA TRP A 34 0.64 6.79 18.70
C TRP A 34 1.33 7.74 17.71
N THR A 35 1.87 7.21 16.61
CA THR A 35 2.53 7.96 15.53
C THR A 35 1.69 9.14 15.05
N LEU A 36 0.42 8.90 14.69
CA LEU A 36 -0.48 9.92 14.14
C LEU A 36 -1.46 10.50 15.19
N SER A 37 -1.33 10.08 16.45
CA SER A 37 -2.09 10.66 17.54
C SER A 37 -1.74 12.13 17.77
N ASN A 38 -2.62 12.88 18.43
CA ASN A 38 -2.32 14.24 18.86
C ASN A 38 -1.04 14.34 19.71
N SER A 39 -0.71 13.30 20.49
CA SER A 39 0.53 13.27 21.27
C SER A 39 1.76 13.09 20.37
N GLY A 40 1.65 12.30 19.30
CA GLY A 40 2.72 12.10 18.33
C GLY A 40 3.12 13.39 17.59
N TYR A 41 2.22 14.36 17.50
CA TYR A 41 2.46 15.70 16.93
C TYR A 41 3.28 16.63 17.84
N SER A 42 3.67 16.18 19.02
CA SER A 42 4.54 16.96 19.89
C SER A 42 5.97 16.99 19.32
N SER A 43 6.61 18.16 19.40
CA SER A 43 8.03 18.32 19.08
C SER A 43 8.87 17.27 19.84
N VAL A 44 9.85 16.62 19.21
CA VAL A 44 10.53 16.95 17.93
C VAL A 44 10.01 16.19 16.70
N ASN A 45 8.83 15.59 16.76
CA ASN A 45 8.36 14.68 15.71
C ASN A 45 7.69 15.41 14.53
N ASP A 46 7.68 14.76 13.36
CA ASP A 46 7.13 15.26 12.10
C ASP A 46 5.97 14.39 11.54
N PRO A 47 4.95 14.01 12.35
CA PRO A 47 3.86 13.16 11.86
C PRO A 47 2.98 13.84 10.81
N ASP A 48 2.95 15.18 10.78
CA ASP A 48 2.22 15.92 9.77
C ASP A 48 2.85 15.73 8.39
N GLN A 49 4.18 15.80 8.30
CA GLN A 49 4.91 15.54 7.07
C GLN A 49 4.80 14.08 6.65
N PHE A 50 4.90 13.14 7.61
CA PHE A 50 4.68 11.73 7.34
C PHE A 50 3.27 11.45 6.78
N ALA A 51 2.21 11.97 7.39
CA ALA A 51 0.84 11.80 6.91
C ALA A 51 0.64 12.38 5.49
N LYS A 52 1.18 13.58 5.22
CA LYS A 52 1.16 14.20 3.87
C LYS A 52 1.90 13.35 2.85
N ASN A 53 3.04 12.77 3.22
CA ASN A 53 3.82 11.93 2.31
C ASN A 53 3.10 10.61 2.01
N VAL A 54 2.46 9.98 3.00
CA VAL A 54 1.63 8.78 2.80
C VAL A 54 0.48 9.11 1.85
N ALA A 55 -0.23 10.22 2.09
CA ALA A 55 -1.31 10.69 1.22
C ALA A 55 -0.83 10.91 -0.22
N SER A 56 0.28 11.63 -0.38
CA SER A 56 0.93 11.89 -1.68
C SER A 56 1.34 10.58 -2.37
N TRP A 57 1.87 9.61 -1.62
CA TRP A 57 2.25 8.32 -2.19
C TRP A 57 1.05 7.51 -2.68
N PHE A 58 -0.08 7.57 -1.97
CA PHE A 58 -1.34 6.94 -2.38
C PHE A 58 -1.96 7.61 -3.61
N THR A 59 -1.90 8.94 -3.72
CA THR A 59 -2.44 9.69 -4.86
C THR A 59 -1.46 9.85 -6.02
N GLY A 60 -0.27 9.24 -5.97
CA GLY A 60 0.75 9.41 -7.00
C GLY A 60 1.25 10.85 -7.15
N GLY A 61 1.22 11.63 -6.06
CA GLY A 61 1.62 13.03 -6.03
C GLY A 61 0.56 14.01 -6.54
N MET A 62 -0.65 13.53 -6.85
CA MET A 62 -1.76 14.41 -7.21
C MET A 62 -2.17 15.25 -5.99
N GLY A 63 -2.42 16.54 -6.22
CA GLY A 63 -2.90 17.45 -5.19
C GLY A 63 -4.34 17.14 -4.81
N GLY A 64 -4.63 17.06 -3.51
CA GLY A 64 -5.93 16.64 -3.00
C GLY A 64 -6.16 15.12 -3.11
N GLY A 65 -7.09 14.61 -2.32
CA GLY A 65 -7.41 13.18 -2.24
C GLY A 65 -8.57 12.97 -1.28
N ASN A 66 -9.31 11.87 -1.43
CA ASN A 66 -10.43 11.49 -0.59
C ASN A 66 -10.04 10.31 0.30
N PHE A 67 -9.87 10.54 1.59
CA PHE A 67 -9.42 9.53 2.54
C PHE A 67 -10.49 9.21 3.59
N LEU A 68 -10.53 7.94 3.97
CA LEU A 68 -11.37 7.43 5.05
C LEU A 68 -10.48 6.95 6.19
N ALA A 69 -10.63 7.54 7.38
CA ALA A 69 -10.25 6.90 8.63
C ALA A 69 -11.39 6.02 9.12
N TYR A 70 -11.32 4.72 8.85
CA TYR A 70 -12.27 3.73 9.34
C TYR A 70 -11.83 3.25 10.72
N SER A 71 -11.97 4.12 11.73
CA SER A 71 -11.47 3.85 13.07
C SER A 71 -12.19 4.71 14.11
N ASN A 72 -12.22 4.22 15.35
CA ASN A 72 -12.55 4.97 16.56
C ASN A 72 -11.33 5.18 17.47
N ASN A 73 -10.13 4.79 17.02
CA ASN A 73 -8.90 4.90 17.79
C ASN A 73 -8.37 6.36 17.78
N PHE A 74 -7.81 6.81 18.90
CA PHE A 74 -7.33 8.19 19.08
C PHE A 74 -6.18 8.55 18.12
N GLY A 75 -5.42 7.56 17.63
CA GLY A 75 -4.37 7.72 16.62
C GLY A 75 -4.88 8.20 15.27
N LEU A 76 -6.16 7.95 14.93
CA LEU A 76 -6.75 8.34 13.65
C LEU A 76 -7.93 9.31 13.76
N THR A 77 -8.47 9.48 14.98
CA THR A 77 -9.61 10.39 15.26
C THR A 77 -9.18 11.74 15.83
N GLY A 78 -7.87 11.93 16.05
CA GLY A 78 -7.28 13.16 16.58
C GLY A 78 -7.43 14.38 15.65
N SER A 79 -7.59 15.55 16.26
CA SER A 79 -7.74 16.82 15.53
C SER A 79 -6.49 17.23 14.75
N GLN A 80 -5.29 16.89 15.21
CA GLN A 80 -4.05 17.26 14.53
C GLN A 80 -3.95 16.59 13.16
N LEU A 81 -4.16 15.26 13.10
CA LEU A 81 -4.20 14.52 11.85
C LEU A 81 -5.29 15.04 10.92
N SER A 82 -6.50 15.27 11.44
CA SER A 82 -7.59 15.84 10.63
C SER A 82 -7.18 17.18 10.03
N ASN A 83 -6.63 18.09 10.83
CA ASN A 83 -6.18 19.42 10.37
C ASN A 83 -5.04 19.32 9.36
N THR A 84 -4.10 18.39 9.54
CA THR A 84 -3.02 18.12 8.58
C THR A 84 -3.59 17.71 7.23
N MET A 85 -4.48 16.72 7.22
CA MET A 85 -5.02 16.16 5.99
C MET A 85 -5.91 17.19 5.27
N THR A 86 -6.80 17.87 5.98
CA THR A 86 -7.65 18.90 5.37
C THR A 86 -6.85 20.14 4.97
N GLY A 87 -5.83 20.53 5.75
CA GLY A 87 -4.96 21.66 5.46
C GLY A 87 -4.06 21.42 4.22
N ALA A 88 -3.77 20.17 3.90
CA ALA A 88 -3.12 19.76 2.66
C ALA A 88 -4.07 19.68 1.45
N GLY A 89 -5.36 20.01 1.63
CA GLY A 89 -6.36 20.01 0.56
C GLY A 89 -7.05 18.66 0.34
N HIS A 90 -6.88 17.70 1.24
CA HIS A 90 -7.58 16.42 1.17
C HIS A 90 -8.95 16.48 1.83
N THR A 91 -9.87 15.64 1.38
CA THR A 91 -11.07 15.27 2.14
C THR A 91 -10.69 14.18 3.14
N TRP A 92 -10.97 14.41 4.42
CA TRP A 92 -10.69 13.48 5.50
C TRP A 92 -12.00 13.09 6.20
N THR A 93 -12.47 11.87 5.96
CA THR A 93 -13.68 11.34 6.58
C THR A 93 -13.31 10.41 7.72
N VAL A 94 -13.80 10.68 8.93
CA VAL A 94 -13.66 9.76 10.07
C VAL A 94 -15.00 9.09 10.30
N SER A 95 -15.10 7.77 10.08
CA SER A 95 -16.36 7.05 10.28
C SER A 95 -16.16 5.54 10.34
N THR A 96 -16.84 4.89 11.29
CA THR A 96 -17.05 3.44 11.31
C THR A 96 -18.47 3.05 10.88
N ALA A 97 -19.31 4.03 10.52
CA ALA A 97 -20.70 3.81 10.12
C ALA A 97 -20.87 3.63 8.60
N VAL A 98 -19.83 3.95 7.83
CA VAL A 98 -19.78 3.67 6.39
C VAL A 98 -19.83 2.16 6.16
N THR A 99 -20.57 1.70 5.15
CA THR A 99 -20.60 0.28 4.79
C THR A 99 -19.19 -0.19 4.43
N PHE A 100 -18.73 -1.25 5.08
CA PHE A 100 -17.40 -1.80 4.85
C PHE A 100 -17.43 -2.86 3.74
N ASP A 101 -17.53 -2.39 2.50
CA ASP A 101 -17.48 -3.22 1.30
C ASP A 101 -16.56 -2.63 0.22
N LEU A 102 -16.21 -3.44 -0.78
CA LEU A 102 -15.28 -3.04 -1.84
C LEU A 102 -15.77 -1.80 -2.58
N ALA A 103 -17.05 -1.75 -2.94
CA ALA A 103 -17.61 -0.65 -3.73
C ALA A 103 -17.47 0.69 -2.98
N THR A 104 -17.69 0.68 -1.68
CA THR A 104 -17.56 1.87 -0.83
C THR A 104 -16.10 2.26 -0.65
N LEU A 105 -15.22 1.30 -0.33
CA LEU A 105 -13.79 1.59 -0.15
C LEU A 105 -13.13 2.10 -1.45
N SER A 106 -13.56 1.59 -2.62
CA SER A 106 -13.10 2.05 -3.94
C SER A 106 -13.46 3.50 -4.29
N SER A 107 -14.29 4.18 -3.48
CA SER A 107 -14.53 5.62 -3.63
C SER A 107 -13.49 6.51 -2.93
N TYR A 108 -12.58 5.90 -2.17
CA TYR A 108 -11.50 6.58 -1.45
C TYR A 108 -10.14 6.27 -2.09
N ASP A 109 -9.29 7.30 -2.13
CA ASP A 109 -7.89 7.21 -2.57
C ASP A 109 -7.01 6.48 -1.54
N GLY A 110 -7.50 6.36 -0.30
CA GLY A 110 -6.90 5.48 0.71
C GLY A 110 -7.75 5.35 1.96
N VAL A 111 -7.56 4.23 2.66
CA VAL A 111 -8.27 3.89 3.90
C VAL A 111 -7.27 3.73 5.04
N PHE A 112 -7.46 4.47 6.11
CA PHE A 112 -6.66 4.45 7.33
C PHE A 112 -7.39 3.66 8.41
N LEU A 113 -6.70 2.67 9.00
CA LEU A 113 -7.24 1.73 9.98
C LEU A 113 -6.35 1.67 11.21
N ALA A 114 -6.99 1.59 12.39
CA ALA A 114 -6.33 1.35 13.67
C ALA A 114 -7.38 0.85 14.67
N GLY A 115 -7.14 -0.29 15.32
CA GLY A 115 -7.94 -0.80 16.46
C GLY A 115 -9.40 -1.19 16.20
N TYR A 116 -9.97 -0.87 15.04
CA TYR A 116 -11.36 -1.21 14.70
C TYR A 116 -11.40 -2.39 13.71
N TYR A 117 -11.99 -3.49 14.14
CA TYR A 117 -11.96 -4.74 13.37
C TYR A 117 -12.92 -4.70 12.19
N VAL A 118 -12.46 -5.28 11.09
CA VAL A 118 -13.16 -5.24 9.80
C VAL A 118 -13.00 -6.58 9.07
N ASN A 119 -13.73 -6.74 7.97
CA ASN A 119 -13.61 -7.92 7.14
C ASN A 119 -12.30 -7.88 6.31
N ASN A 120 -11.35 -8.75 6.64
CA ASN A 120 -10.07 -8.85 5.95
C ASN A 120 -10.20 -9.17 4.45
N GLN A 121 -11.22 -9.93 4.05
CA GLN A 121 -11.41 -10.25 2.63
C GLN A 121 -11.71 -8.99 1.82
N VAL A 122 -12.49 -8.06 2.37
CA VAL A 122 -12.77 -6.77 1.72
C VAL A 122 -11.48 -5.95 1.55
N LEU A 123 -10.56 -5.99 2.52
CA LEU A 123 -9.27 -5.31 2.41
C LEU A 123 -8.37 -5.95 1.36
N ILE A 124 -8.31 -7.28 1.32
CA ILE A 124 -7.58 -8.03 0.29
C ILE A 124 -8.11 -7.66 -1.09
N ASP A 125 -9.43 -7.69 -1.28
CA ASP A 125 -10.07 -7.36 -2.55
C ASP A 125 -9.82 -5.89 -2.92
N TYR A 126 -9.90 -4.97 -1.96
CA TYR A 126 -9.64 -3.54 -2.18
C TYR A 126 -8.21 -3.28 -2.66
N VAL A 127 -7.19 -3.82 -1.99
CA VAL A 127 -5.79 -3.64 -2.41
C VAL A 127 -5.51 -4.33 -3.75
N ASN A 128 -6.06 -5.53 -3.99
CA ASN A 128 -5.94 -6.20 -5.29
C ASN A 128 -6.60 -5.42 -6.44
N ASN A 129 -7.58 -4.57 -6.15
CA ASN A 129 -8.22 -3.67 -7.11
C ASN A 129 -7.56 -2.28 -7.18
N GLY A 130 -6.37 -2.12 -6.59
CA GLY A 130 -5.60 -0.87 -6.65
C GLY A 130 -5.84 0.10 -5.49
N GLY A 131 -6.57 -0.33 -4.46
CA GLY A 131 -6.81 0.43 -3.24
C GLY A 131 -5.57 0.58 -2.36
N ASN A 132 -5.56 1.64 -1.55
CA ASN A 132 -4.43 1.96 -0.68
C ASN A 132 -4.82 1.90 0.79
N ILE A 133 -3.97 1.30 1.63
CA ILE A 133 -4.23 1.16 3.06
C ILE A 133 -3.08 1.71 3.89
N TYR A 134 -3.41 2.52 4.89
CA TYR A 134 -2.57 2.73 6.05
C TYR A 134 -3.16 1.92 7.21
N LEU A 135 -2.36 1.06 7.83
CA LEU A 135 -2.76 0.27 8.98
C LEU A 135 -1.77 0.48 10.13
N ALA A 136 -2.26 0.99 11.25
CA ALA A 136 -1.50 1.05 12.49
C ALA A 136 -1.89 -0.10 13.43
N GLY A 137 -0.89 -0.82 13.92
CA GLY A 137 -1.00 -1.76 15.03
C GLY A 137 -0.76 -1.08 16.37
N GLY A 138 -0.52 -1.85 17.42
CA GLY A 138 -0.15 -1.32 18.75
C GLY A 138 -1.34 -0.92 19.62
N THR A 139 -2.58 -1.11 19.14
CA THR A 139 -3.74 -0.33 19.63
C THR A 139 -4.25 -0.69 21.02
N GLY A 140 -3.66 -1.69 21.67
CA GLY A 140 -4.15 -2.28 22.91
C GLY A 140 -5.43 -3.11 22.77
N VAL A 141 -6.15 -3.04 21.63
CA VAL A 141 -7.46 -3.70 21.48
C VAL A 141 -7.28 -5.21 21.39
N GLY A 142 -7.72 -5.93 22.43
CA GLY A 142 -7.57 -7.39 22.54
C GLY A 142 -6.15 -7.86 22.87
N GLY A 143 -5.18 -6.95 22.93
CA GLY A 143 -3.75 -7.25 23.08
C GLY A 143 -3.05 -7.66 21.77
N ALA A 144 -1.72 -7.64 21.78
CA ALA A 144 -0.89 -7.82 20.59
C ALA A 144 -1.19 -9.10 19.80
N ALA A 145 -1.33 -10.25 20.46
CA ALA A 145 -1.60 -11.52 19.80
C ALA A 145 -2.97 -11.56 19.10
N TYR A 146 -3.99 -10.95 19.71
CA TYR A 146 -5.33 -10.88 19.13
C TYR A 146 -5.35 -9.92 17.94
N GLU A 147 -4.75 -8.74 18.10
CA GLU A 147 -4.61 -7.76 17.03
C GLU A 147 -3.85 -8.34 15.82
N ALA A 148 -2.74 -9.04 16.06
CA ALA A 148 -2.01 -9.76 15.03
C ALA A 148 -2.90 -10.83 14.36
N GLY A 149 -3.68 -11.59 15.13
CA GLY A 149 -4.62 -12.57 14.59
C GLY A 149 -5.67 -11.94 13.66
N GLN A 150 -6.20 -10.77 14.04
CA GLN A 150 -7.13 -10.01 13.21
C GLN A 150 -6.48 -9.55 11.92
N TRP A 151 -5.32 -8.89 11.97
CA TRP A 151 -4.75 -8.23 10.80
C TRP A 151 -3.91 -9.13 9.90
N ASN A 152 -3.27 -10.17 10.45
CA ASN A 152 -2.37 -11.03 9.67
C ASN A 152 -3.11 -11.86 8.62
N THR A 153 -4.41 -12.08 8.74
CA THR A 153 -5.19 -12.67 7.63
C THR A 153 -5.11 -11.80 6.36
N PHE A 154 -5.22 -10.48 6.51
CA PHE A 154 -5.03 -9.54 5.40
C PHE A 154 -3.55 -9.39 5.03
N LEU A 155 -2.70 -9.08 6.01
CA LEU A 155 -1.29 -8.72 5.76
C LEU A 155 -0.47 -9.85 5.13
N ASN A 156 -0.69 -11.10 5.57
CA ASN A 156 0.08 -12.25 5.06
C ASN A 156 -0.15 -12.46 3.55
N THR A 157 -1.31 -12.05 3.01
CA THR A 157 -1.60 -12.08 1.57
C THR A 157 -0.62 -11.22 0.77
N PHE A 158 -0.07 -10.18 1.39
CA PHE A 158 0.84 -9.20 0.79
C PHE A 158 2.28 -9.32 1.31
N GLY A 159 2.63 -10.45 1.93
CA GLY A 159 3.98 -10.68 2.45
C GLY A 159 4.33 -9.84 3.68
N LEU A 160 3.35 -9.25 4.35
CA LEU A 160 3.54 -8.45 5.56
C LEU A 160 2.91 -9.12 6.78
N GLY A 161 3.22 -8.64 7.99
CA GLY A 161 2.52 -9.07 9.20
C GLY A 161 2.83 -8.22 10.42
N PHE A 162 2.06 -8.43 11.48
CA PHE A 162 2.38 -7.99 12.84
C PHE A 162 2.93 -9.13 13.70
N GLY A 163 3.89 -8.80 14.56
CA GLY A 163 4.31 -9.62 15.67
C GLY A 163 3.20 -9.80 16.71
N THR A 164 3.29 -10.87 17.51
CA THR A 164 2.27 -11.24 18.51
C THR A 164 2.54 -10.65 19.91
N PHE A 165 3.54 -9.78 20.02
CA PHE A 165 3.93 -9.08 21.25
C PHE A 165 4.17 -7.61 20.94
N TYR A 166 3.88 -6.75 21.92
CA TYR A 166 4.36 -5.37 21.88
C TYR A 166 5.85 -5.33 22.16
N ASN A 167 6.56 -4.47 21.43
CA ASN A 167 8.01 -4.53 21.32
C ASN A 167 8.77 -3.65 22.33
N GLY A 168 8.07 -2.90 23.18
CA GLY A 168 8.68 -2.01 24.16
C GLY A 168 9.40 -0.80 23.58
N VAL A 169 9.35 -0.59 22.26
CA VAL A 169 9.97 0.56 21.60
C VAL A 169 9.11 1.79 21.86
N GLY A 170 9.72 2.85 22.40
CA GLY A 170 9.01 4.09 22.70
C GLY A 170 9.89 5.32 22.72
N GLY A 171 9.28 6.48 22.53
CA GLY A 171 9.93 7.78 22.45
C GLY A 171 9.91 8.36 21.04
N ASN A 172 10.70 9.42 20.84
CA ASN A 172 10.87 10.06 19.53
C ASN A 172 11.93 9.27 18.75
N ILE A 173 11.50 8.52 17.74
CA ILE A 173 12.37 7.63 16.99
C ILE A 173 12.87 8.34 15.74
N ALA A 174 14.18 8.42 15.59
CA ALA A 174 14.81 8.98 14.40
C ALA A 174 14.48 8.15 13.17
N ILE A 175 14.11 8.82 12.09
CA ILE A 175 13.72 8.21 10.82
C ILE A 175 14.88 8.36 9.83
N SER A 176 15.35 7.22 9.33
CA SER A 176 16.37 7.17 8.29
C SER A 176 15.91 6.22 7.19
N SER A 177 15.27 6.79 6.16
CA SER A 177 14.82 6.05 4.99
C SER A 177 14.78 6.96 3.78
N THR A 178 15.11 6.42 2.61
CA THR A 178 14.94 7.12 1.33
C THR A 178 13.55 6.93 0.73
N HIS A 179 12.67 6.15 1.38
CA HIS A 179 11.33 5.90 0.88
C HIS A 179 10.51 7.20 0.88
N PRO A 180 9.72 7.49 -0.17
CA PRO A 180 8.98 8.75 -0.29
C PRO A 180 8.09 9.10 0.90
N ILE A 181 7.53 8.10 1.59
CA ILE A 181 6.70 8.31 2.79
C ILE A 181 7.46 9.01 3.94
N PHE A 182 8.80 8.92 3.96
CA PHE A 182 9.66 9.52 4.97
C PHE A 182 10.44 10.74 4.46
N ALA A 183 10.10 11.27 3.29
CA ALA A 183 10.74 12.47 2.78
C ALA A 183 10.60 13.63 3.78
N SER A 184 11.74 14.16 4.24
CA SER A 184 11.81 15.25 5.23
C SER A 184 11.13 14.94 6.57
N VAL A 185 11.05 13.67 6.97
CA VAL A 185 10.64 13.24 8.30
C VAL A 185 11.90 12.90 9.09
N ASP A 186 12.15 13.61 10.18
CA ASP A 186 13.33 13.41 11.04
C ASP A 186 13.02 12.50 12.22
N HIS A 187 11.88 12.70 12.90
CA HIS A 187 11.45 11.85 14.02
C HIS A 187 9.96 11.49 13.95
N LEU A 188 9.61 10.29 14.43
CA LEU A 188 8.23 9.87 14.68
C LEU A 188 8.10 9.28 16.08
N TYR A 189 6.99 9.59 16.75
CA TYR A 189 6.72 9.12 18.09
C TYR A 189 6.22 7.67 18.11
N GLN A 190 6.72 6.89 19.07
CA GLN A 190 6.34 5.51 19.33
C GLN A 190 6.02 5.32 20.81
N SER A 191 5.10 4.41 21.13
CA SER A 191 4.72 4.05 22.50
C SER A 191 4.28 2.59 22.60
N ASN A 192 5.23 1.68 22.41
CA ASN A 192 5.07 0.24 22.63
C ASN A 192 4.08 -0.44 21.65
N GLY A 193 4.30 -0.24 20.35
CA GLY A 193 3.57 -0.92 19.28
C GLY A 193 3.97 -2.38 19.00
N SER A 194 3.39 -2.96 17.96
CA SER A 194 3.62 -4.34 17.49
C SER A 194 4.61 -4.38 16.32
N ASP A 195 5.57 -5.30 16.32
CA ASP A 195 6.55 -5.39 15.22
C ASP A 195 5.90 -5.51 13.84
N THR A 196 6.32 -4.69 12.88
CA THR A 196 6.01 -4.90 11.47
C THR A 196 6.98 -5.92 10.88
N LEU A 197 6.47 -6.92 10.18
CA LEU A 197 7.23 -8.03 9.64
C LEU A 197 7.19 -8.04 8.12
N ASP A 198 8.33 -8.37 7.51
CA ASP A 198 8.44 -8.80 6.13
C ASP A 198 8.51 -10.34 6.12
N LEU A 199 7.44 -10.98 5.66
CA LEU A 199 7.29 -12.43 5.62
C LEU A 199 7.81 -13.04 4.31
N ASN A 200 8.15 -12.20 3.33
CA ASN A 200 8.62 -12.64 2.02
C ASN A 200 9.71 -11.71 1.49
N ALA A 201 10.86 -11.69 2.17
CA ALA A 201 11.99 -10.80 1.84
C ALA A 201 12.57 -10.98 0.42
N GLY A 202 12.17 -12.03 -0.32
CA GLY A 202 12.53 -12.22 -1.73
C GLY A 202 11.64 -11.46 -2.72
N ASP A 203 10.49 -10.94 -2.26
CA ASP A 203 9.57 -10.15 -3.06
C ASP A 203 9.79 -8.66 -2.80
N LEU A 204 10.23 -7.96 -3.83
CA LEU A 204 10.58 -6.54 -3.76
C LEU A 204 9.37 -5.62 -3.52
N ARG A 205 8.14 -6.16 -3.59
CA ARG A 205 6.93 -5.39 -3.33
C ARG A 205 6.75 -5.12 -1.85
N ASN A 206 7.20 -6.01 -0.96
CA ASN A 206 7.09 -5.86 0.49
C ASN A 206 8.46 -5.63 1.13
N GLN A 207 8.52 -4.75 2.12
CA GLN A 207 9.76 -4.49 2.87
C GLN A 207 9.48 -3.79 4.20
N VAL A 208 10.27 -4.12 5.23
CA VAL A 208 10.41 -3.28 6.43
C VAL A 208 11.37 -2.14 6.12
N LEU A 209 10.92 -0.89 6.28
CA LEU A 209 11.66 0.32 5.96
C LEU A 209 12.46 0.88 7.12
N ILE A 210 11.93 0.74 8.34
CA ILE A 210 12.51 1.26 9.57
C ILE A 210 12.53 0.15 10.59
N SER A 211 13.66 -0.02 11.26
CA SER A 211 13.79 -0.91 12.41
C SER A 211 14.59 -0.25 13.50
N GLN A 212 14.27 -0.57 14.75
CA GLN A 212 15.01 -0.11 15.92
C GLN A 212 15.25 -1.27 16.87
N SER A 213 16.50 -1.49 17.28
CA SER A 213 16.86 -2.57 18.21
C SER A 213 16.38 -3.98 17.77
N GLY A 214 16.25 -4.22 16.46
CA GLY A 214 15.76 -5.48 15.90
C GLY A 214 14.24 -5.56 15.70
N HIS A 215 13.50 -4.51 16.06
CA HIS A 215 12.05 -4.41 15.92
C HIS A 215 11.67 -3.61 14.67
N GLY A 216 10.84 -4.16 13.80
CA GLY A 216 10.31 -3.46 12.64
C GLY A 216 9.24 -2.45 13.05
N LEU A 217 9.38 -1.20 12.61
CA LEU A 217 8.46 -0.12 12.99
C LEU A 217 7.54 0.30 11.85
N TYR A 218 8.05 0.28 10.63
CA TYR A 218 7.30 0.65 9.44
C TYR A 218 7.63 -0.30 8.31
N ALA A 219 6.60 -0.82 7.66
CA ALA A 219 6.73 -1.65 6.47
C ALA A 219 5.79 -1.17 5.37
N VAL A 220 6.07 -1.56 4.14
CA VAL A 220 5.24 -1.22 2.99
C VAL A 220 5.01 -2.40 2.08
N TYR A 221 3.91 -2.36 1.34
CA TYR A 221 3.67 -3.15 0.13
C TYR A 221 3.39 -2.20 -1.04
N ASP A 222 3.97 -2.44 -2.21
CA ASP A 222 3.66 -1.72 -3.44
C ASP A 222 3.60 -2.65 -4.65
N SER A 223 2.39 -2.85 -5.19
CA SER A 223 2.18 -3.70 -6.37
C SER A 223 2.73 -3.11 -7.69
N ALA A 224 3.15 -1.83 -7.72
CA ALA A 224 3.78 -1.23 -8.89
C ALA A 224 5.23 -1.69 -9.11
N VAL A 225 5.88 -2.22 -8.08
CA VAL A 225 7.27 -2.67 -8.16
C VAL A 225 7.32 -3.92 -9.05
N PRO A 226 8.07 -3.89 -10.18
CA PRO A 226 8.16 -5.03 -11.07
C PRO A 226 8.76 -6.25 -10.37
N LEU A 227 8.17 -7.43 -10.59
CA LEU A 227 8.76 -8.67 -10.12
C LEU A 227 10.14 -8.88 -10.78
N PRO A 228 11.14 -9.40 -10.04
CA PRO A 228 12.41 -9.78 -10.63
C PRO A 228 12.21 -10.71 -11.86
N PRO A 229 12.93 -10.48 -12.98
CA PRO A 229 12.79 -11.30 -14.20
C PRO A 229 13.01 -12.80 -13.97
N SER A 230 13.75 -13.16 -12.93
CA SER A 230 14.03 -14.53 -12.49
C SER A 230 12.78 -15.33 -12.07
N ILE A 231 11.69 -14.66 -11.66
CA ILE A 231 10.42 -15.33 -11.29
C ILE A 231 9.54 -15.59 -12.53
N LEU A 232 9.62 -14.74 -13.56
CA LEU A 232 8.85 -14.92 -14.81
C LEU A 232 9.32 -16.13 -15.64
N LEU A 233 10.60 -16.49 -15.56
CA LEU A 233 11.16 -17.57 -16.39
C LEU A 233 10.67 -18.98 -16.01
N LEU A 234 10.13 -19.16 -14.80
CA LEU A 234 9.55 -20.44 -14.35
C LEU A 234 8.15 -20.70 -14.96
N GLY A 235 7.45 -19.67 -15.43
CA GLY A 235 6.10 -19.79 -15.99
C GLY A 235 6.03 -20.03 -17.50
N THR A 236 7.07 -19.67 -18.27
CA THR A 236 7.03 -19.72 -19.74
C THR A 236 7.81 -20.89 -20.36
N GLY A 237 8.42 -21.76 -19.54
CA GLY A 237 9.36 -22.79 -19.98
C GLY A 237 8.78 -24.06 -20.64
N ILE A 238 7.46 -24.23 -20.77
CA ILE A 238 6.87 -25.52 -21.20
C ILE A 238 6.37 -25.54 -22.67
N ILE A 239 6.25 -24.40 -23.37
CA ILE A 239 5.57 -24.38 -24.70
C ILE A 239 6.53 -24.58 -25.90
N GLY A 240 7.85 -24.67 -25.68
CA GLY A 240 8.84 -24.60 -26.77
C GLY A 240 9.27 -25.89 -27.49
N LEU A 241 8.73 -27.08 -27.17
CA LEU A 241 9.39 -28.34 -27.61
C LEU A 241 8.53 -29.40 -28.32
N VAL A 242 7.36 -29.04 -28.87
CA VAL A 242 6.59 -29.97 -29.71
C VAL A 242 6.15 -29.29 -31.00
N GLY A 243 6.95 -29.40 -32.06
CA GLY A 243 6.52 -28.87 -33.36
C GLY A 243 7.54 -28.82 -34.49
N SER A 244 8.39 -29.84 -34.66
CA SER A 244 9.16 -29.97 -35.91
C SER A 244 9.03 -31.38 -36.48
N ARG A 245 7.93 -31.61 -37.20
CA ARG A 245 7.85 -32.71 -38.15
C ARG A 245 7.20 -32.29 -39.47
N VAL A 246 8.01 -32.49 -40.50
CA VAL A 246 7.65 -32.94 -41.86
C VAL A 246 7.16 -31.86 -42.81
N LEU A 247 7.99 -31.57 -43.82
CA LEU A 247 7.63 -31.65 -45.24
C LEU A 247 8.84 -31.30 -46.14
N ARG A 248 9.35 -32.25 -46.91
CA ARG A 248 9.83 -31.94 -48.28
C ARG A 248 9.77 -33.14 -49.22
N LYS A 249 8.97 -32.93 -50.28
CA LYS A 249 8.70 -33.76 -51.47
C LYS A 249 9.95 -34.02 -52.33
N LYS A 250 9.89 -35.09 -53.14
CA LYS A 250 10.37 -35.08 -54.54
C LYS A 250 9.41 -35.89 -55.43
N ASN A 251 8.85 -35.21 -56.44
CA ASN A 251 8.77 -35.72 -57.81
C ASN A 251 9.86 -34.97 -58.58
#